data_AF-A0A559R939-F1
#
_entry.id   AF-A0A559R939-F1
#
_cell.length_a   1.000
_cell.length_b   1.000
_cell.length_c   1.000
_cell.angle_alpha   90.00
_cell.angle_beta   90.00
_cell.angle_gamma   90.00
#
_symmetry.space_group_name_H-M   'P 1'
#
loop_
_entity.id
_entity.type
_entity.pdbx_description
1 polymer ?
#
loop_
_entity_poly.entity_id
_entity_poly.type
_entity_poly.pdbx_seq_one_letter_code
_entity_poly.pdbx_strand_id
1 'polypeptide(L)' 'MAKIYSEHSNTPKKHGFKLKPKDETISFILNYSKALSVINYKNLKFEALQN' A
#
# COMPACT_ATOMS: atom_id res chain seq x y z
N MET A 1 -19.31 -8.88 -2.20
CA MET A 1 -17.93 -9.37 -2.43
C MET A 1 -17.42 -9.95 -1.13
N ALA A 2 -17.01 -11.21 -1.10
CA ALA A 2 -16.46 -11.81 0.12
C ALA A 2 -15.09 -11.19 0.44
N LYS A 3 -14.82 -10.89 1.71
CA LYS A 3 -13.50 -10.43 2.17
C LYS A 3 -12.51 -11.61 2.15
N ILE A 4 -11.95 -11.89 0.97
CA ILE A 4 -10.94 -12.95 0.73
C ILE A 4 -9.60 -12.73 1.45
N TYR A 5 -9.39 -11.56 2.05
CA TYR A 5 -8.17 -11.23 2.80
C TYR A 5 -8.31 -11.44 4.31
N SER A 6 -9.48 -11.85 4.79
CA SER A 6 -9.77 -12.01 6.22
C SER A 6 -9.45 -13.40 6.76
N GLU A 7 -8.83 -14.30 5.98
CA GLU A 7 -8.33 -15.57 6.52
C GLU A 7 -7.06 -15.33 7.35
N HIS A 8 -7.32 -14.89 8.58
CA HIS A 8 -6.35 -14.60 9.61
C HIS A 8 -5.80 -15.87 10.29
N SER A 9 -5.85 -17.02 9.61
CA SER A 9 -5.41 -18.32 10.14
C SER A 9 -4.02 -18.73 9.64
N ASN A 10 -3.54 -18.18 8.52
CA ASN A 10 -2.23 -18.56 7.93
C ASN A 10 -1.20 -17.42 7.91
N THR A 11 -1.55 -16.22 8.38
CA THR A 11 -0.57 -15.14 8.52
C THR A 11 0.32 -15.42 9.72
N PRO A 12 1.65 -15.50 9.59
CA PRO A 12 2.51 -15.53 10.76
C PRO A 12 2.35 -14.17 11.44
N LYS A 13 1.48 -14.10 12.46
CA LYS A 13 1.57 -13.11 13.53
C LYS A 13 2.84 -13.40 14.35
N LYS A 14 3.99 -13.37 13.69
CA LYS A 14 5.27 -13.42 14.36
C LYS A 14 5.60 -11.97 14.66
N HIS A 15 5.25 -11.54 15.86
CA HIS A 15 6.03 -10.49 16.53
C HIS A 15 7.52 -10.84 16.30
N GLY A 16 8.20 -10.08 15.42
CA GLY A 16 9.59 -10.33 15.02
C GLY A 16 9.86 -10.77 13.58
N PHE A 17 8.87 -10.93 12.70
CA PHE A 17 9.15 -11.20 11.28
C PHE A 17 9.64 -9.91 10.58
N LYS A 18 10.96 -9.74 10.46
CA LYS A 18 11.55 -8.64 9.66
C LYS A 18 11.34 -8.96 8.18
N LEU A 19 10.41 -8.25 7.55
CA LEU A 19 10.31 -8.20 6.09
C LEU A 19 11.65 -7.66 5.54
N LYS A 20 12.24 -8.39 4.59
CA LYS A 20 13.42 -7.98 3.82
C LYS A 20 13.04 -7.87 2.35
N PRO A 21 12.34 -6.79 1.95
CA PRO A 21 12.02 -6.57 0.55
C PRO A 21 13.29 -6.35 -0.27
N LYS A 22 13.24 -6.66 -1.57
CA LYS A 22 14.30 -6.32 -2.52
C LYS A 22 14.29 -4.80 -2.80
N ASP A 23 15.43 -4.25 -3.20
CA ASP A 23 15.56 -2.82 -3.53
C ASP A 23 14.60 -2.38 -4.65
N GLU A 24 14.35 -3.25 -5.62
CA GLU A 24 13.36 -3.03 -6.68
C GLU A 24 11.95 -2.83 -6.12
N THR A 25 11.53 -3.65 -5.15
CA THR A 25 10.22 -3.54 -4.51
C THR A 25 10.10 -2.24 -3.73
N ILE A 26 11.16 -1.84 -3.02
CA ILE A 26 11.20 -0.55 -2.31
C ILE A 26 11.05 0.59 -3.32
N SER A 27 11.82 0.55 -4.40
CA SER A 27 11.82 1.58 -5.45
C SER A 27 10.47 1.66 -6.15
N PHE A 28 9.86 0.53 -6.47
CA PHE A 28 8.53 0.45 -7.07
C PHE A 28 7.48 1.13 -6.18
N ILE A 29 7.43 0.78 -4.89
CA ILE A 29 6.47 1.37 -3.94
C ILE A 29 6.70 2.88 -3.78
N LEU A 30 7.95 3.31 -3.64
CA LEU A 30 8.29 4.72 -3.48
C LEU A 30 7.95 5.55 -4.72
N ASN A 31 8.27 5.02 -5.91
CA ASN A 31 7.96 5.70 -7.17
C ASN A 31 6.44 5.77 -7.40
N TYR A 32 5.73 4.68 -7.11
CA TYR A 32 4.28 4.64 -7.17
C TYR A 32 3.65 5.66 -6.22
N SER A 33 4.13 5.73 -4.97
CA SER A 33 3.65 6.71 -3.99
C SER A 33 3.90 8.16 -4.42
N LYS A 34 4.97 8.45 -5.15
CA LYS A 34 5.24 9.79 -5.68
C LYS A 34 4.35 10.16 -6.86
N ALA A 35 3.91 9.16 -7.63
CA ALA A 35 2.96 9.36 -8.72
C ALA A 35 1.53 9.62 -8.20
N LEU A 36 1.24 9.32 -6.93
CA LEU A 36 -0.05 9.63 -6.32
C LEU A 36 -0.06 11.09 -5.83
N SER A 37 -0.97 11.89 -6.36
CA SER A 37 -1.27 13.23 -5.85
C SER A 37 -2.63 13.24 -5.15
N VAL A 38 -2.69 13.86 -3.97
CA VAL A 38 -3.94 14.05 -3.24
C VAL A 38 -4.52 15.39 -3.63
N ILE A 39 -5.61 15.37 -4.39
CA ILE A 39 -6.35 16.55 -4.80
C ILE A 39 -7.43 16.80 -3.74
N ASN A 40 -7.27 17.89 -2.98
CA ASN A 40 -8.29 18.35 -2.04
C ASN A 40 -9.18 19.38 -2.74
N TYR A 41 -10.49 19.10 -2.81
CA TYR A 41 -11.49 20.06 -3.28
C TYR A 41 -12.67 20.11 -2.32
N LYS A 42 -12.93 21.29 -1.74
CA LYS A 42 -13.90 21.47 -0.64
C LYS A 42 -13.61 20.47 0.50
N ASN A 43 -14.63 19.74 0.96
CA ASN A 43 -14.52 18.69 1.98
C ASN A 43 -14.23 17.29 1.38
N LEU A 44 -13.88 17.20 0.09
CA LEU A 44 -13.64 15.94 -0.59
C LEU A 44 -12.16 15.79 -0.93
N LYS A 45 -11.63 14.59 -0.68
CA LYS A 45 -10.24 14.21 -1.00
C LYS A 45 -10.27 13.14 -2.07
N PHE A 46 -9.51 13.35 -3.14
CA PHE A 46 -9.38 12.41 -4.24
C PHE A 46 -7.91 12.08 -4.45
N GLU A 47 -7.63 10.82 -4.75
CA GLU A 47 -6.30 10.36 -5.16
C GLU A 47 -6.27 10.32 -6.69
N ALA A 48 -5.29 10.99 -7.29
CA ALA A 48 -5.04 10.95 -8.72
C ALA A 48 -3.66 10.36 -8.99
N LEU A 49 -3.57 9.50 -10.01
CA LEU A 49 -2.30 9.07 -10.56
C LEU A 49 -1.84 10.13 -11.55
N GLN A 50 -0.82 10.88 -11.18
CA GLN A 50 -0.19 11.92 -11.99
C GLN A 50 0.82 11.23 -12.93
N ASN A 51 0.44 11.06 -14.21
CA ASN A 51 1.29 10.50 -15.27
C ASN A 51 2.03 11.60 -16.03
#